data_AF-A0A5R9NV13-F1
#
_entry.id   AF-A0A5R9NV13-F1
#
_cell.length_a   1.000
_cell.length_b   1.000
_cell.length_c   1.000
_cell.angle_alpha   90.00
_cell.angle_beta   90.00
_cell.angle_gamma   90.00
#
_symmetry.space_group_name_H-M   'P 1'
#
loop_
_entity.id
_entity.type
_entity.pdbx_description
1 polymer ?
#
loop_
_entity_poly.entity_id
_entity_poly.type
_entity_poly.pdbx_seq_one_letter_code
_entity_poly.pdbx_strand_id
1 'polypeptide(L)'
;MNSFWPIMVGGILPAIFWGITAIFQKQSATAATGSAIYMIAFGSACALAGLIAALIWRPAPWTAEGLGFAATGGACFAAGTGLISFALFAYGIPVSKLAPIWSCNVLVTLAIAAVYLGEASELNMVKLAIGTLLILLGALLVSSA
;
A
#
# COMPACT_ATOMS: atom_id res chain seq x y z
N MET A 1 -9.94 -24.75 -9.14
CA MET A 1 -9.25 -24.75 -7.83
C MET A 1 -9.73 -23.54 -7.06
N ASN A 2 -10.17 -23.69 -5.80
CA ASN A 2 -10.79 -22.61 -5.04
C ASN A 2 -9.79 -21.46 -4.81
N SER A 3 -9.93 -20.38 -5.60
CA SER A 3 -9.10 -19.17 -5.58
C SER A 3 -9.21 -18.34 -4.29
N PHE A 4 -9.94 -18.83 -3.29
CA PHE A 4 -10.28 -18.08 -2.09
C PHE A 4 -9.06 -17.76 -1.22
N TRP A 5 -8.21 -18.76 -0.93
CA TRP A 5 -7.06 -18.57 -0.03
C TRP A 5 -6.01 -17.57 -0.54
N PRO A 6 -5.59 -17.59 -1.83
CA PRO A 6 -4.71 -16.57 -2.38
C PRO A 6 -5.29 -15.15 -2.28
N ILE A 7 -6.60 -14.99 -2.52
CA ILE A 7 -7.29 -13.70 -2.40
C ILE A 7 -7.37 -13.24 -0.94
N MET A 8 -7.57 -14.16 0.00
CA MET A 8 -7.55 -13.85 1.44
C MET A 8 -6.19 -13.32 1.88
N VAL A 9 -5.11 -14.06 1.57
CA VAL A 9 -3.76 -13.77 2.06
C VAL A 9 -3.13 -12.58 1.31
N GLY A 10 -3.33 -12.49 -0.01
CA GLY A 10 -2.76 -11.44 -0.84
C GLY A 10 -3.61 -10.18 -0.98
N GLY A 11 -4.90 -10.23 -0.62
CA GLY A 11 -5.85 -9.14 -0.83
C GLY A 11 -6.51 -8.66 0.46
N ILE A 12 -7.42 -9.47 1.02
CA ILE A 12 -8.32 -9.02 2.10
C ILE A 12 -7.57 -8.74 3.42
N LEU A 13 -6.71 -9.66 3.87
CA LEU A 13 -5.94 -9.45 5.10
C LEU A 13 -5.00 -8.24 5.00
N PRO A 14 -4.21 -8.07 3.92
CA PRO A 14 -3.42 -6.86 3.72
C PRO A 14 -4.25 -5.58 3.76
N ALA A 15 -5.43 -5.55 3.13
CA ALA A 15 -6.29 -4.36 3.13
C ALA A 15 -6.72 -3.95 4.56
N ILE A 16 -7.04 -4.92 5.41
CA ILE A 16 -7.36 -4.68 6.82
C ILE A 16 -6.16 -4.08 7.56
N PHE A 17 -4.97 -4.68 7.41
CA PHE A 17 -3.75 -4.18 8.06
C PHE A 17 -3.35 -2.79 7.55
N TRP A 18 -3.55 -2.50 6.27
CA TRP A 18 -3.35 -1.14 5.72
C TRP A 18 -4.28 -0.12 6.36
N GLY A 19 -5.56 -0.47 6.55
CA GLY A 19 -6.52 0.38 7.25
C GLY A 19 -6.12 0.65 8.70
N ILE A 20 -5.70 -0.38 9.45
CA ILE A 20 -5.21 -0.25 10.83
C ILE A 20 -3.94 0.61 10.88
N THR A 21 -3.02 0.41 9.93
CA THR A 21 -1.77 1.17 9.82
C THR A 21 -2.05 2.67 9.68
N ALA A 22 -3.06 3.06 8.88
CA ALA A 22 -3.44 4.46 8.71
C ALA A 22 -3.86 5.13 10.03
N ILE A 23 -4.52 4.40 10.94
CA ILE A 23 -4.90 4.90 12.26
C ILE A 23 -3.66 5.16 13.12
N PHE A 24 -2.74 4.20 13.20
CA PHE A 24 -1.50 4.37 13.95
C PHE A 24 -0.59 5.45 13.34
N GLN A 25 -0.61 5.63 12.02
CA GLN A 25 0.08 6.73 11.36
C GLN A 25 -0.49 8.10 11.77
N LYS A 26 -1.83 8.24 11.83
CA LYS A 26 -2.46 9.45 12.37
C LYS A 26 -2.09 9.66 13.84
N GLN A 27 -2.15 8.62 14.67
CA GLN A 27 -1.80 8.73 16.08
C GLN A 27 -0.35 9.14 16.30
N SER A 28 0.58 8.58 15.52
CA SER A 28 1.99 8.98 15.55
C SER A 28 2.19 10.45 15.17
N ALA A 29 1.45 10.94 14.15
CA ALA A 29 1.45 12.35 13.78
C ALA A 29 0.90 13.25 14.91
N THR A 30 -0.21 12.85 15.55
CA THR A 30 -0.78 13.57 16.70
C THR A 30 0.15 13.60 17.91
N ALA A 31 0.92 12.52 18.13
CA ALA A 31 1.92 12.44 19.20
C ALA A 31 3.20 13.25 18.93
N ALA A 32 3.22 14.10 17.90
CA ALA A 32 4.34 14.94 17.50
C ALA A 32 5.66 14.19 17.20
N THR A 33 5.57 12.92 16.77
CA THR A 33 6.73 12.09 16.42
C THR A 33 7.55 12.69 15.27
N GLY A 34 6.89 13.47 14.39
CA GLY A 34 7.48 13.99 13.15
C GLY A 34 7.61 12.90 12.08
N SER A 35 7.50 13.29 10.81
CA SER A 35 7.42 12.32 9.70
C SER A 35 8.68 11.50 9.51
N ALA A 36 9.86 12.08 9.77
CA ALA A 36 11.14 11.38 9.65
C ALA A 36 11.29 10.25 10.67
N ILE A 37 10.95 10.50 11.94
CA ILE A 37 11.03 9.47 12.99
C ILE A 37 9.98 8.39 12.77
N TYR A 38 8.77 8.77 12.33
CA TYR A 38 7.76 7.80 11.90
C TYR A 38 8.30 6.87 10.80
N MET A 39 8.98 7.42 9.77
CA MET A 39 9.60 6.62 8.71
C MET A 39 10.68 5.67 9.20
N ILE A 40 11.56 6.12 10.09
CA ILE A 40 12.61 5.27 10.67
C ILE A 40 12.00 4.13 11.49
N ALA A 41 11.05 4.43 12.37
CA ALA A 41 10.38 3.43 13.19
C ALA A 41 9.59 2.43 12.33
N PHE A 42 8.82 2.94 11.36
CA PHE A 42 8.03 2.12 10.44
C PHE A 42 8.91 1.21 9.58
N GLY A 43 9.97 1.76 8.98
CA GLY A 43 10.93 1.00 8.19
C GLY A 43 11.66 -0.06 9.02
N SER A 44 12.00 0.25 10.27
CA SER A 44 12.61 -0.72 11.19
C SER A 44 11.66 -1.87 11.52
N ALA A 45 10.37 -1.59 11.73
CA ALA A 45 9.35 -2.62 11.93
C ALA A 45 9.21 -3.53 10.69
N CYS A 46 9.23 -2.96 9.49
CA CYS A 46 9.23 -3.73 8.23
C CYS A 46 10.48 -4.62 8.12
N ALA A 47 11.67 -4.09 8.44
CA ALA A 47 12.91 -4.85 8.40
C ALA A 47 12.89 -6.03 9.39
N LEU A 48 12.39 -5.82 10.60
CA LEU A 48 12.23 -6.88 11.61
C LEU A 48 11.23 -7.96 11.13
N ALA A 49 10.09 -7.55 10.58
CA ALA A 49 9.11 -8.49 10.02
C ALA A 49 9.70 -9.32 8.87
N GLY A 50 10.49 -8.69 7.99
CA GLY A 50 11.23 -9.38 6.92
C GLY A 50 12.25 -10.37 7.46
N LEU A 51 12.99 -10.02 8.51
CA LEU A 51 13.93 -10.93 9.17
C LEU A 51 13.22 -12.15 9.78
N ILE A 52 12.10 -11.95 10.48
CA ILE A 52 11.29 -13.04 11.02
C ILE A 52 10.78 -13.93 9.87
N ALA A 53 10.28 -13.34 8.79
CA ALA A 53 9.81 -14.06 7.62
C ALA A 53 10.92 -14.89 6.95
N ALA A 54 12.15 -14.36 6.87
CA ALA A 54 13.30 -15.08 6.33
C ALA A 54 13.70 -16.31 7.16
N LEU A 55 13.38 -16.33 8.47
CA LEU A 55 13.62 -17.46 9.36
C LEU A 55 12.53 -18.53 9.29
N ILE A 56 11.30 -18.15 8.90
CA ILE A 56 10.12 -19.04 8.91
C ILE A 56 9.82 -19.60 7.52
N TRP A 57 9.93 -18.78 6.48
CA TRP A 57 9.58 -19.18 5.11
C TRP A 57 10.71 -19.94 4.42
N ARG A 58 10.30 -20.85 3.53
CA ARG A 58 11.20 -21.76 2.81
C ARG A 58 12.31 -20.96 2.10
N PRO A 59 13.58 -21.41 2.13
CA PRO A 59 14.68 -20.66 1.53
C PRO A 59 14.44 -20.42 0.04
N ALA A 60 14.24 -19.17 -0.34
CA ALA A 60 14.33 -18.72 -1.73
C ALA A 60 15.74 -18.13 -1.95
N PRO A 61 16.33 -18.28 -3.16
CA PRO A 61 17.62 -17.69 -3.46
C PRO A 61 17.55 -16.16 -3.40
N TRP A 62 18.50 -15.53 -2.71
CA TRP A 62 18.62 -14.08 -2.65
C TRP A 62 19.36 -13.63 -3.92
N THR A 63 18.66 -12.98 -4.84
CA THR A 63 19.23 -12.48 -6.10
C THR A 63 19.45 -10.97 -6.04
N ALA A 64 20.53 -10.49 -6.67
CA ALA A 64 20.80 -9.06 -6.77
C ALA A 64 19.67 -8.30 -7.49
N GLU A 65 19.10 -8.92 -8.53
CA GLU A 65 17.97 -8.37 -9.28
C GLU A 65 16.72 -8.22 -8.41
N GLY A 66 16.35 -9.27 -7.66
CA GLY A 66 15.20 -9.23 -6.76
C GLY A 66 15.37 -8.19 -5.64
N LEU A 67 16.59 -8.06 -5.12
CA LEU A 67 16.94 -7.01 -4.17
C LEU A 67 16.81 -5.61 -4.78
N GLY A 68 17.20 -5.42 -6.05
CA GLY A 68 17.04 -4.15 -6.77
C GLY A 68 15.58 -3.73 -6.92
N PHE A 69 14.69 -4.67 -7.30
CA PHE A 69 13.25 -4.40 -7.36
C PHE A 69 12.66 -4.14 -5.98
N ALA A 70 13.04 -4.91 -4.96
CA ALA A 70 12.58 -4.71 -3.58
C ALA A 70 13.01 -3.33 -3.04
N ALA A 71 14.25 -2.91 -3.30
CA ALA A 71 14.76 -1.60 -2.90
C ALA A 71 14.00 -0.46 -3.60
N THR A 72 13.74 -0.59 -4.90
CA THR A 72 12.96 0.40 -5.67
C THR A 72 11.53 0.49 -5.15
N GLY A 73 10.86 -0.65 -4.96
CA GLY A 73 9.52 -0.71 -4.38
C GLY A 73 9.48 -0.12 -2.96
N GLY A 74 10.48 -0.43 -2.13
CA GLY A 74 10.64 0.12 -0.79
C GLY A 74 10.84 1.63 -0.78
N ALA A 75 11.60 2.18 -1.73
CA ALA A 75 11.79 3.62 -1.87
C ALA A 75 10.49 4.34 -2.27
N CYS A 76 9.76 3.81 -3.26
CA CYS A 76 8.44 4.32 -3.64
C CYS A 76 7.45 4.28 -2.48
N PHE A 77 7.46 3.17 -1.73
CA PHE A 77 6.63 3.00 -0.55
C PHE A 77 6.97 4.04 0.52
N ALA A 78 8.25 4.17 0.89
CA ALA A 78 8.72 5.13 1.89
C ALA A 78 8.40 6.57 1.51
N ALA A 79 8.54 6.95 0.23
CA ALA A 79 8.13 8.26 -0.25
C ALA A 79 6.63 8.49 -0.06
N GLY A 80 5.79 7.53 -0.47
CA GLY A 80 4.34 7.62 -0.33
C GLY A 80 3.89 7.75 1.13
N THR A 81 4.36 6.86 2.01
CA THR A 81 4.00 6.92 3.44
C THR A 81 4.61 8.13 4.16
N GLY A 82 5.78 8.60 3.72
CA GLY A 82 6.37 9.85 4.19
C GLY A 82 5.52 11.06 3.86
N LEU A 83 5.00 11.16 2.63
CA LEU A 83 4.08 12.23 2.22
C LEU A 83 2.75 12.18 2.98
N ILE A 84 2.20 10.99 3.23
CA ILE A 84 1.00 10.82 4.06
C ILE A 84 1.29 11.32 5.48
N SER A 85 2.39 10.86 6.09
CA SER A 85 2.79 11.27 7.43
C SER A 85 2.98 12.78 7.52
N PHE A 86 3.62 13.38 6.51
CA PHE A 86 3.81 14.83 6.42
C PHE A 86 2.46 15.55 6.35
N ALA A 87 1.53 15.11 5.51
CA ALA A 87 0.22 15.75 5.40
C ALA A 87 -0.59 15.67 6.71
N LEU A 88 -0.55 14.52 7.39
CA LEU A 88 -1.25 14.31 8.66
C LEU A 88 -0.66 15.17 9.79
N PHE A 89 0.66 15.35 9.79
CA PHE A 89 1.39 16.13 10.79
C PHE A 89 1.33 17.63 10.52
N ALA A 90 1.70 18.06 9.31
CA ALA A 90 1.84 19.48 8.95
C ALA A 90 0.51 20.17 8.65
N TYR A 91 -0.44 19.47 8.03
CA TYR A 91 -1.74 20.05 7.66
C TYR A 91 -2.89 19.62 8.56
N GLY A 92 -2.67 18.65 9.47
CA GLY A 92 -3.68 18.19 10.41
C GLY A 92 -4.90 17.50 9.79
N ILE A 93 -4.89 17.25 8.47
CA ILE A 93 -6.03 16.75 7.71
C ILE A 93 -6.52 15.40 8.31
N PRO A 94 -7.85 15.15 8.35
CA PRO A 94 -8.40 13.88 8.82
C PRO A 94 -7.95 12.70 7.94
N VAL A 95 -7.61 11.58 8.59
CA VAL A 95 -7.27 10.33 7.90
C VAL A 95 -8.43 9.82 7.04
N SER A 96 -9.68 10.08 7.44
CA SER A 96 -10.89 9.69 6.70
C SER A 96 -11.03 10.35 5.33
N LYS A 97 -10.44 11.54 5.14
CA LYS A 97 -10.44 12.24 3.85
C LYS A 97 -9.34 11.74 2.92
N LEU A 98 -8.18 11.43 3.49
CA LEU A 98 -7.00 11.04 2.71
C LEU A 98 -7.01 9.54 2.37
N ALA A 99 -7.51 8.68 3.28
CA ALA A 99 -7.48 7.23 3.10
C ALA A 99 -8.19 6.72 1.84
N PRO A 100 -9.39 7.23 1.49
CA PRO A 100 -10.04 6.84 0.24
C PRO A 100 -9.22 7.27 -0.99
N ILE A 101 -8.58 8.45 -0.94
CA ILE A 101 -7.82 9.01 -2.06
C ILE A 101 -6.56 8.20 -2.32
N TRP A 102 -5.71 7.96 -1.32
CA TRP A 102 -4.49 7.17 -1.55
C TRP A 102 -4.79 5.70 -1.81
N SER A 103 -5.95 5.19 -1.40
CA SER A 103 -6.38 3.82 -1.75
C SER A 103 -6.65 3.65 -3.24
N CYS A 104 -6.80 4.75 -3.99
CA CYS A 104 -6.81 4.70 -5.45
C CYS A 104 -5.45 4.30 -6.05
N ASN A 105 -4.38 4.15 -5.26
CA ASN A 105 -3.11 3.60 -5.73
C ASN A 105 -3.27 2.21 -6.40
N VAL A 106 -4.30 1.44 -6.03
CA VAL A 106 -4.63 0.16 -6.67
C VAL A 106 -4.89 0.33 -8.17
N LEU A 107 -5.48 1.45 -8.59
CA LEU A 107 -5.73 1.74 -10.00
C LEU A 107 -4.43 2.02 -10.75
N VAL A 108 -3.48 2.69 -10.09
CA VAL A 108 -2.13 2.90 -10.61
C VAL A 108 -1.41 1.57 -10.77
N THR A 109 -1.48 0.68 -9.77
CA THR A 109 -0.92 -0.67 -9.84
C THR A 109 -1.51 -1.45 -11.01
N LEU A 110 -2.83 -1.45 -11.19
CA LEU A 110 -3.49 -2.15 -12.29
C LEU A 110 -3.07 -1.60 -13.66
N ALA A 111 -2.95 -0.28 -13.80
CA ALA A 111 -2.50 0.35 -15.05
C ALA A 111 -1.04 -0.02 -15.37
N ILE A 112 -0.15 0.02 -14.36
CA ILE A 112 1.25 -0.36 -14.53
C ILE A 112 1.37 -1.85 -14.83
N ALA A 113 0.64 -2.72 -14.12
CA ALA A 113 0.67 -4.16 -14.35
C ALA A 113 0.21 -4.52 -15.78
N ALA A 114 -0.89 -3.91 -16.25
CA ALA A 114 -1.38 -4.13 -17.60
C ALA A 114 -0.33 -3.81 -18.69
N VAL A 115 0.47 -2.76 -18.49
CA VAL A 115 1.47 -2.30 -19.47
C VAL A 115 2.84 -2.97 -19.27
N TYR A 116 3.38 -2.89 -18.05
CA TYR A 116 4.74 -3.32 -17.72
C TYR A 116 4.86 -4.84 -17.57
N LEU A 117 3.84 -5.50 -16.99
CA LEU A 117 3.82 -6.96 -16.86
C LEU A 117 3.12 -7.64 -18.05
N GLY A 118 2.54 -6.86 -18.98
CA GLY A 118 1.84 -7.37 -20.15
C GLY A 118 0.51 -8.06 -19.83
N GLU A 119 -0.03 -7.82 -18.62
CA GLU A 119 -1.27 -8.48 -18.15
C GLU A 119 -2.54 -7.97 -18.85
N ALA A 120 -2.44 -6.97 -19.74
CA ALA A 120 -3.59 -6.38 -20.43
C ALA A 120 -4.47 -7.41 -21.16
N SER A 121 -3.88 -8.47 -21.73
CA SER A 121 -4.64 -9.52 -22.42
C SER A 121 -5.42 -10.45 -21.48
N GLU A 122 -5.07 -10.48 -20.19
CA GLU A 122 -5.75 -11.29 -19.18
C GLU A 122 -6.92 -10.55 -18.53
N LEU A 123 -7.05 -9.25 -18.80
CA LEU A 123 -8.02 -8.38 -18.18
C LEU A 123 -9.29 -8.24 -19.02
N ASN A 124 -10.45 -8.33 -18.37
CA ASN A 124 -11.70 -7.90 -18.98
C ASN A 124 -11.79 -6.36 -18.91
N MET A 125 -11.46 -5.70 -20.01
CA MET A 125 -11.38 -4.23 -20.10
C MET A 125 -12.69 -3.52 -19.71
N VAL A 126 -13.84 -4.11 -20.01
CA VAL A 126 -15.15 -3.54 -19.64
C VAL A 126 -15.36 -3.58 -18.13
N LYS A 127 -15.14 -4.74 -17.49
CA LYS A 127 -15.26 -4.88 -16.03
C LYS A 127 -14.24 -4.01 -15.31
N LEU A 128 -13.02 -3.91 -15.84
CA LEU A 128 -11.97 -3.06 -15.30
C LEU A 128 -12.35 -1.57 -15.35
N ALA A 129 -12.89 -1.10 -16.48
CA ALA A 129 -13.32 0.28 -16.64
C ALA A 129 -14.46 0.63 -15.68
N ILE A 130 -15.48 -0.23 -15.57
CA ILE A 130 -16.59 -0.05 -14.64
C ILE A 130 -16.10 -0.06 -13.19
N GLY A 131 -15.26 -1.03 -12.82
CA GLY A 131 -14.68 -1.12 -11.48
C GLY A 131 -13.85 0.11 -11.12
N THR A 132 -13.05 0.61 -12.07
CA THR A 132 -12.26 1.84 -11.92
C THR A 132 -13.15 3.05 -11.62
N LEU A 133 -14.23 3.23 -12.39
CA LEU A 133 -15.20 4.31 -12.16
C LEU A 133 -15.85 4.20 -10.77
N LEU A 134 -16.25 3.01 -10.37
CA LEU A 134 -16.85 2.78 -9.05
C LEU A 134 -15.87 3.10 -7.90
N ILE A 135 -14.59 2.72 -8.04
CA ILE A 135 -13.56 3.04 -7.05
C ILE A 135 -13.34 4.56 -6.96
N LEU A 136 -13.21 5.24 -8.09
CA LEU A 136 -13.00 6.69 -8.12
C LEU A 136 -14.19 7.46 -7.52
N LEU A 137 -15.42 7.11 -7.92
CA LEU A 137 -16.63 7.75 -7.41
C LEU A 137 -16.80 7.47 -5.91
N GLY A 138 -16.55 6.23 -5.47
CA GLY A 138 -16.57 5.88 -4.05
C GLY A 138 -15.54 6.64 -3.24
N ALA A 139 -14.30 6.76 -3.75
CA ALA A 139 -13.24 7.50 -3.08
C ALA A 139 -13.58 8.99 -2.94
N LEU A 140 -14.08 9.61 -4.02
CA LEU A 140 -14.53 11.01 -3.99
C LEU A 140 -15.66 11.21 -3.00
N LEU A 141 -16.70 10.37 -3.05
CA LEU A 141 -17.85 10.45 -2.16
C LEU A 141 -17.44 10.34 -0.68
N VAL A 142 -16.64 9.33 -0.33
CA VAL A 142 -16.17 9.12 1.06
C VAL A 142 -15.24 10.26 1.51
N SER A 143 -14.36 10.75 0.63
CA SER A 143 -13.47 11.87 0.96
C SER A 143 -14.20 13.21 1.17
N SER A 144 -15.41 13.33 0.62
CA SER A 144 -16.27 14.51 0.73
C SER A 144 -17.25 14.49 1.91
N ALA A 145 -17.38 13.34 2.60
CA ALA A 145 -18.16 13.20 3.83
C ALA A 145 -17.48 13.90 5.02
#